data_AF-A8RU23-F1
#
_entry.id   AF-A8RU23-F1
#
_cell.length_a   1.000
_cell.length_b   1.000
_cell.length_c   1.000
_cell.angle_alpha   90.00
_cell.angle_beta   90.00
_cell.angle_gamma   90.00
#
_symmetry.space_group_name_H-M   'P 1'
#
loop_
_entity.id
_entity.type
_entity.pdbx_description
1 polymer ?
#
loop_
_entity_poly.entity_id
_entity_poly.type
_entity_poly.pdbx_seq_one_letter_code
_entity_poly.pdbx_strand_id
1 'polypeptide(L)'
;MPYYPRQDKKGEIPYTILTRPEKLVMDYCHINIYEVQEMEIDIYLFFLREAMIFENSQTEEGRKYLKDCFRMEQTKPDREGLRERFGKKGGKSSG
;
A
#
# COMPACT_ATOMS: atom_id res chain seq x y z
N MET A 1 6.62 5.47 -1.35
CA MET A 1 5.27 4.96 -1.72
C MET A 1 5.08 3.60 -1.09
N PRO A 2 3.94 3.31 -0.43
CA PRO A 2 3.64 1.96 0.07
C PRO A 2 3.73 0.97 -1.10
N TYR A 3 4.53 -0.08 -0.92
CA TYR A 3 4.74 -1.10 -1.97
C TYR A 3 4.69 -2.50 -1.38
N TYR A 4 3.82 -3.33 -1.95
CA TYR A 4 3.79 -4.78 -1.81
C TYR A 4 3.52 -5.39 -3.19
N PRO A 5 4.09 -6.54 -3.57
CA PRO A 5 3.79 -7.17 -4.85
C PRO A 5 2.30 -7.50 -4.97
N ARG A 6 1.62 -6.98 -6.00
CA ARG A 6 0.24 -7.36 -6.33
C ARG A 6 0.26 -8.51 -7.32
N GLN A 7 -0.64 -9.48 -7.12
CA GLN A 7 -0.97 -10.46 -8.16
C GLN A 7 -1.97 -9.80 -9.11
N ASP A 8 -1.48 -8.90 -9.96
CA ASP A 8 -2.30 -8.36 -11.03
C ASP A 8 -2.50 -9.49 -12.06
N LYS A 9 -3.76 -9.77 -12.42
CA LYS A 9 -4.09 -10.69 -13.52
C LYS A 9 -3.61 -10.09 -14.84
N LYS A 10 -2.33 -10.29 -15.17
CA LYS A 10 -1.79 -9.95 -16.48
C LYS A 10 -2.57 -10.71 -17.56
N GLY A 11 -3.19 -9.99 -18.50
CA GLY A 11 -3.69 -10.57 -19.75
C GLY A 11 -5.16 -10.34 -20.11
N GLU A 12 -6.00 -9.74 -19.25
CA GLU A 12 -7.41 -9.50 -19.60
C GLU A 12 -7.61 -8.31 -20.56
N ILE A 13 -6.73 -7.30 -20.53
CA ILE A 13 -6.83 -6.10 -21.38
C ILE A 13 -5.48 -5.87 -22.08
N PRO A 14 -5.43 -5.80 -23.43
CA PRO A 14 -4.18 -5.67 -24.18
C PRO A 14 -3.60 -4.25 -24.23
N TYR A 15 -4.20 -3.30 -23.52
CA TYR A 15 -3.75 -1.90 -23.46
C TYR A 15 -3.28 -1.54 -22.06
N THR A 16 -2.19 -0.77 -21.99
CA THR A 16 -1.65 -0.25 -20.73
C THR A 16 -1.98 1.23 -20.63
N ILE A 17 -2.66 1.63 -19.55
CA ILE A 17 -2.87 3.04 -19.23
C ILE A 17 -1.59 3.56 -18.56
N LEU A 18 -0.94 4.53 -19.21
CA LEU A 18 0.29 5.14 -18.68
C LEU A 18 -0.01 6.23 -17.64
N THR A 19 -1.19 6.85 -17.72
CA THR A 19 -1.58 8.03 -16.91
C THR A 19 -2.40 7.68 -15.66
N ARG A 20 -2.31 6.42 -15.20
CA ARG A 20 -3.03 5.98 -14.00
C ARG A 20 -2.63 6.77 -12.74
N PRO A 21 -1.34 7.08 -12.50
CA PRO A 21 -0.93 7.93 -11.38
C PRO A 21 -1.56 9.32 -11.42
N GLU A 22 -1.58 9.97 -12.59
CA GLU A 22 -2.17 11.29 -12.78
C GLU A 22 -3.67 11.26 -12.52
N LYS A 23 -4.35 10.22 -13.01
CA LYS A 23 -5.78 10.02 -12.75
C LYS A 23 -6.08 9.92 -11.26
N LEU A 24 -5.23 9.24 -10.49
CA LEU A 24 -5.39 9.15 -9.03
C LEU A 24 -5.26 10.51 -8.34
N VAL A 25 -4.26 11.30 -8.73
CA VAL A 25 -4.06 12.65 -8.17
C VAL A 25 -5.22 13.58 -8.54
N MET A 26 -5.68 13.54 -9.81
CA MET A 26 -6.83 14.30 -10.28
C MET A 26 -8.10 13.97 -9.48
N ASP A 27 -8.37 12.69 -9.25
CA ASP A 27 -9.57 12.25 -8.52
C ASP A 27 -9.53 12.63 -7.05
N TYR A 28 -8.34 12.57 -6.43
CA TYR A 28 -8.14 12.92 -5.03
C TYR A 28 -8.16 14.44 -4.79
N CYS A 29 -7.55 15.23 -5.67
CA CYS A 29 -7.43 16.68 -5.51
C CYS A 29 -8.58 17.46 -6.19
N HIS A 30 -9.41 16.79 -6.99
CA HIS A 30 -10.48 17.40 -7.79
C HIS A 30 -9.98 18.47 -8.77
N ILE A 31 -8.93 18.14 -9.52
CA ILE A 31 -8.29 19.00 -10.52
C ILE A 31 -8.18 18.29 -11.87
N ASN A 32 -7.84 19.04 -12.92
CA ASN A 32 -7.68 18.50 -14.26
C ASN A 32 -6.24 18.03 -14.56
N ILE A 33 -6.04 17.35 -15.68
CA ILE A 33 -4.75 16.75 -16.04
C ILE A 33 -3.65 17.81 -16.31
N TYR A 34 -4.02 18.98 -16.83
CA TYR A 34 -3.06 20.05 -17.07
C TYR A 34 -2.56 20.64 -15.74
N GLU A 35 -3.45 20.79 -14.76
CA GLU A 35 -3.06 21.22 -13.41
C GLU A 35 -2.09 20.23 -12.75
N VAL A 36 -2.29 18.91 -12.96
CA VAL A 36 -1.35 17.88 -12.48
C VAL A 36 0.00 17.94 -13.20
N GLN A 37 0.01 18.23 -14.51
CA GLN A 37 1.25 18.31 -15.29
C GLN A 37 2.11 19.53 -14.92
N GLU A 38 1.49 20.59 -14.43
CA GLU A 38 2.18 21.80 -13.95
C GLU A 38 2.60 21.72 -12.47
N MET A 39 2.27 20.62 -11.76
CA MET A 39 2.67 20.46 -10.36
C MET A 39 4.18 20.34 -10.20
N GLU A 40 4.71 20.96 -9.15
CA GLU A 40 6.05 20.68 -8.68
C GLU A 40 6.17 19.18 -8.30
N ILE A 41 7.30 18.58 -8.63
CA ILE A 41 7.48 17.12 -8.56
C ILE A 41 7.30 16.56 -7.14
N ASP A 42 7.73 17.30 -6.12
CA ASP A 42 7.58 16.94 -4.71
C ASP A 42 6.12 17.02 -4.26
N ILE A 43 5.39 18.06 -4.68
CA ILE A 43 3.95 18.21 -4.46
C ILE A 43 3.18 17.06 -5.13
N TYR A 44 3.50 16.76 -6.40
CA TYR A 44 2.89 15.65 -7.13
C TYR A 44 3.13 14.31 -6.43
N LEU A 45 4.38 14.01 -6.03
CA LEU A 45 4.72 12.76 -5.35
C LEU A 45 4.04 12.65 -3.97
N PHE A 46 3.87 13.76 -3.26
CA PHE A 46 3.11 13.81 -2.02
C PHE A 46 1.64 13.44 -2.25
N PHE A 47 0.96 14.11 -3.19
CA PHE A 47 -0.45 13.82 -3.45
C PHE A 47 -0.68 12.44 -4.08
N LEU A 48 0.24 11.96 -4.90
CA LEU A 48 0.19 10.59 -5.43
C LEU A 48 0.22 9.57 -4.29
N ARG A 49 1.04 9.80 -3.26
CA ARG A 49 1.08 8.97 -2.05
C ARG A 49 -0.26 8.96 -1.33
N GLU A 50 -0.81 10.14 -1.06
CA GLU A 50 -2.07 10.28 -0.33
C GLU A 50 -3.25 9.69 -1.11
N ALA A 51 -3.31 9.95 -2.42
CA ALA A 51 -4.32 9.39 -3.31
C ALA A 51 -4.26 7.85 -3.35
N MET A 52 -3.07 7.25 -3.44
CA MET A 52 -2.93 5.80 -3.41
C MET A 52 -3.35 5.20 -2.07
N ILE A 53 -3.03 5.84 -0.94
CA ILE A 53 -3.47 5.37 0.38
C ILE A 53 -4.99 5.49 0.49
N PHE A 54 -5.56 6.62 0.07
CA PHE A 54 -6.99 6.86 0.08
C PHE A 54 -7.75 5.82 -0.74
N GLU A 55 -7.39 5.61 -2.00
CA GLU A 55 -8.04 4.64 -2.89
C GLU A 55 -8.00 3.22 -2.29
N ASN A 56 -6.84 2.79 -1.80
CA ASN A 56 -6.69 1.46 -1.20
C ASN A 56 -7.41 1.33 0.15
N SER A 57 -7.65 2.42 0.88
CA SER A 57 -8.40 2.36 2.13
C SER A 57 -9.88 2.04 1.94
N GLN A 58 -10.44 2.29 0.74
CA GLN A 58 -11.87 2.13 0.47
C GLN A 58 -12.30 0.66 0.41
N THR A 59 -11.46 -0.22 -0.12
CA THR A 59 -11.80 -1.65 -0.32
C THR A 59 -11.15 -2.55 0.72
N GLU A 60 -11.74 -3.72 0.99
CA GLU A 60 -11.14 -4.69 1.92
C GLU A 60 -9.79 -5.23 1.41
N GLU A 61 -9.71 -5.54 0.12
CA GLU A 61 -8.48 -5.96 -0.55
C GLU A 61 -7.39 -4.89 -0.49
N GLY A 62 -7.75 -3.62 -0.72
CA GLY A 62 -6.82 -2.49 -0.61
C GLY A 62 -6.36 -2.25 0.84
N ARG A 63 -7.25 -2.38 1.83
CA ARG A 63 -6.87 -2.31 3.25
C ARG A 63 -5.90 -3.42 3.64
N LYS A 64 -6.11 -4.63 3.13
CA LYS A 64 -5.18 -5.75 3.31
C LYS A 64 -3.82 -5.44 2.67
N TYR A 65 -3.83 -4.92 1.44
CA TYR A 65 -2.61 -4.48 0.75
C TYR A 65 -1.81 -3.47 1.59
N LEU A 66 -2.45 -2.44 2.14
CA LEU A 66 -1.78 -1.43 2.96
C LEU A 66 -1.19 -2.03 4.25
N LYS A 67 -1.90 -2.97 4.90
CA LYS A 67 -1.37 -3.70 6.05
C LYS A 67 -0.14 -4.54 5.70
N ASP A 68 -0.14 -5.18 4.54
CA ASP A 68 1.01 -5.95 4.04
C ASP A 68 2.21 -5.05 3.71
N CYS A 69 1.99 -3.88 3.09
CA CYS A 69 3.04 -2.86 2.91
C CYS A 69 3.66 -2.47 4.26
N PHE A 70 2.81 -2.10 5.23
CA PHE A 70 3.26 -1.69 6.56
C PHE A 70 4.05 -2.79 7.28
N ARG A 71 3.63 -4.06 7.13
CA ARG A 71 4.33 -5.22 7.70
C ARG A 71 5.75 -5.36 7.15
N MET A 72 5.98 -5.06 5.87
CA MET A 72 7.32 -5.14 5.27
C MET A 72 8.24 -3.99 5.70
N GLU A 73 7.68 -2.83 6.06
CA GLU A 73 8.43 -1.69 6.58
C GLU A 73 8.92 -1.94 8.03
N GLN A 74 8.33 -2.90 8.75
CA GLN A 74 8.77 -3.26 10.09
C GLN A 74 10.15 -3.94 10.06
N THR A 75 11.14 -3.26 10.63
CA THR A 75 12.51 -3.80 10.81
C THR A 75 12.71 -4.47 12.17
N LYS A 76 11.80 -4.25 13.12
CA LYS A 76 11.85 -4.85 14.46
C LYS A 76 10.90 -6.06 14.53
N PRO A 77 11.36 -7.21 15.06
CA PRO A 77 10.48 -8.35 15.29
C PRO A 77 9.30 -7.96 16.18
N ASP A 78 8.09 -8.37 15.81
CA ASP A 78 6.90 -8.26 16.64
C ASP A 78 7.02 -9.25 17.82
N ARG A 79 7.68 -8.80 18.89
CA ARG A 79 7.97 -9.60 20.08
C ARG A 79 6.70 -9.99 20.83
N GLU A 80 5.66 -9.17 20.75
CA GLU A 80 4.37 -9.42 21.41
C GLU A 80 3.61 -10.52 20.67
N GLY A 81 3.47 -10.41 19.34
CA GLY A 81 2.87 -11.46 18.52
C GLY A 81 3.64 -12.79 18.58
N LEU A 82 4.97 -12.73 18.67
CA LEU A 82 5.80 -13.93 18.89
C LEU A 82 5.56 -14.55 20.27
N ARG A 83 5.44 -13.75 21.33
CA ARG A 83 5.13 -14.25 22.68
C ARG A 83 3.73 -14.85 22.78
N GLU A 84 2.75 -14.26 22.12
CA GLU A 84 1.38 -14.78 22.11
C GLU A 84 1.31 -16.16 21.42
N ARG A 85 1.97 -16.30 20.26
CA ARG A 85 1.93 -17.53 19.45
C ARG A 85 2.87 -18.63 19.94
N PHE A 86 4.05 -18.28 20.45
CA PHE A 86 5.11 -19.24 20.80
C PHE A 86 5.49 -19.25 22.29
N GLY A 87 5.17 -18.21 23.05
CA GLY A 87 5.53 -18.10 24.47
C GLY A 87 4.84 -19.12 25.38
N LYS A 88 3.75 -19.75 24.95
CA LYS A 88 3.03 -20.77 25.72
C LYS A 88 3.54 -22.21 25.54
N LYS A 89 4.43 -22.49 24.59
CA LYS A 89 4.92 -23.86 24.31
C LYS A 89 6.25 -24.24 24.99
N GLY A 90 6.94 -23.31 25.66
CA GLY A 90 8.26 -23.56 26.27
C GLY A 90 8.26 -24.15 27.69
N GLY A 91 7.09 -24.40 28.29
CA GLY A 91 6.97 -24.71 29.73
C GLY A 91 6.49 -26.13 30.06
N LYS A 92 6.93 -27.17 29.35
CA LYS A 92 6.85 -28.56 29.83
C LYS A 92 8.10 -29.34 29.39
N SER A 93 9.22 -29.10 30.07
CA SER A 93 10.22 -30.16 30.26
C SER A 93 9.80 -30.92 31.52
N SER A 94 9.13 -32.04 31.31
CA SER A 94 9.04 -33.12 32.29
C SER A 94 10.45 -33.65 32.54
N GLY A 95 10.94 -33.48 33.76
CA GLY A 95 12.17 -34.05 34.31
C GLY A 95 12.04 -34.10 35.82
#